data_AF-A0A3N5XGC9-F1
#
_entry.id   AF-A0A3N5XGC9-F1
#
_cell.length_a   1.000
_cell.length_b   1.000
_cell.length_c   1.000
_cell.angle_alpha   90.00
_cell.angle_beta   90.00
_cell.angle_gamma   90.00
#
_symmetry.space_group_name_H-M   'P 1'
#
loop_
_entity.id
_entity.type
_entity.pdbx_description
1 polymer ?
#
loop_
_entity_poly.entity_id
_entity_poly.type
_entity_poly.pdbx_seq_one_letter_code
_entity_poly.pdbx_strand_id
1 'polypeptide(L)' 'MRTPVSPIAPFKLERYFARWEFSAPYLLCTSDIQGVPMKDLLALADVESCQLWDQLTLGYTETPGHPLLRAEIARL' A
#
# COMPACT_ATOMS: atom_id res chain seq x y z
N MET A 1 38.28 13.29 7.18
CA MET A 1 37.28 13.80 8.15
C MET A 1 35.90 13.57 7.57
N ARG A 2 35.01 12.82 8.23
CA ARG A 2 33.61 12.66 7.78
C ARG A 2 32.81 13.87 8.27
N THR A 3 32.13 14.56 7.36
CA THR A 3 31.23 15.68 7.66
C THR A 3 30.10 15.19 8.58
N PRO A 4 29.76 15.89 9.67
CA PRO A 4 28.61 15.51 10.49
C PRO A 4 27.33 15.63 9.65
N VAL A 5 26.58 14.54 9.54
CA VAL A 5 25.26 14.54 8.92
C VAL A 5 24.30 15.19 9.90
N SER A 6 23.65 16.29 9.50
CA SER A 6 22.55 16.86 10.27
C SER A 6 21.41 15.84 10.39
N PRO A 7 20.79 15.70 11.57
CA PRO A 7 19.68 14.77 11.75
C PRO A 7 18.51 15.14 10.84
N ILE A 8 17.86 14.13 10.28
CA ILE A 8 16.66 14.29 9.45
C ILE A 8 15.53 14.84 10.33
N ALA A 9 14.84 15.88 9.85
CA ALA A 9 13.71 16.45 10.57
C ALA A 9 12.57 15.42 10.71
N PRO A 10 11.88 15.36 11.86
CA PRO A 10 10.80 14.40 12.06
C PRO A 10 9.62 14.67 11.13
N PHE A 11 9.05 13.61 10.57
CA PHE A 11 7.84 13.70 9.76
C PHE A 11 6.64 13.99 10.65
N LYS A 12 6.18 15.24 10.64
CA LYS A 12 5.20 15.77 11.61
C LYS A 12 3.88 14.99 11.63
N LEU A 13 3.39 14.58 10.46
CA LEU A 13 2.12 13.87 10.34
C LEU A 13 2.19 12.48 10.97
N GLU A 14 3.28 11.74 10.76
CA GLU A 14 3.50 10.45 11.43
C GLU A 14 3.62 10.61 12.94
N ARG A 15 4.28 11.66 13.44
CA ARG A 15 4.36 11.91 14.90
C ARG A 15 2.99 12.22 15.50
N TYR A 16 2.13 12.89 14.74
CA TYR A 16 0.75 13.13 15.13
C TYR A 16 -0.06 11.83 15.18
N PHE A 17 -0.05 11.03 14.12
CA PHE A 17 -0.77 9.76 14.08
C PHE A 17 -0.26 8.76 15.11
N ALA A 18 1.06 8.65 15.31
CA ALA A 18 1.64 7.77 16.35
C ALA A 18 1.10 8.04 17.76
N ARG A 19 0.66 9.28 18.04
CA ARG A 19 0.02 9.63 19.32
C ARG A 19 -1.47 9.30 19.37
N TRP A 20 -2.18 9.43 18.24
CA TRP A 20 -3.64 9.52 18.22
C TRP A 20 -4.35 8.37 17.51
N GLU A 21 -3.68 7.62 16.64
CA GLU A 21 -4.27 6.61 15.75
C GLU A 21 -5.10 5.55 16.49
N PHE A 22 -4.68 5.18 17.70
CA PHE A 22 -5.36 4.17 18.53
C PHE A 22 -5.90 4.72 19.86
N SER A 23 -5.93 6.05 20.04
CA SER A 23 -6.38 6.68 21.29
C SER A 23 -7.49 7.72 21.10
N ALA A 24 -7.60 8.34 19.92
CA ALA A 24 -8.69 9.23 19.63
C ALA A 24 -10.00 8.43 19.40
N PRO A 25 -11.15 8.91 19.89
CA PRO A 25 -12.43 8.22 19.72
C PRO A 25 -12.92 8.24 18.27
N TYR A 26 -12.49 9.24 17.48
CA TYR A 26 -12.85 9.40 16.07
C TYR A 26 -11.64 9.88 15.26
N LEU A 27 -11.30 9.14 14.21
CA LEU A 27 -10.25 9.50 13.24
C LEU A 27 -10.91 10.17 12.02
N LEU A 28 -11.05 11.49 12.06
CA LEU A 28 -11.71 12.28 10.98
C LEU A 28 -10.71 12.99 10.05
N CYS A 29 -9.42 12.66 10.15
CA CYS A 29 -8.35 13.29 9.39
C CYS A 29 -7.54 12.32 8.55
N THR A 30 -7.95 11.04 8.46
CA THR A 30 -7.27 10.09 7.60
C THR A 30 -7.62 10.34 6.14
N SER A 31 -6.68 10.05 5.24
CA SER A 31 -6.85 10.20 3.80
C SER A 31 -7.05 8.86 3.08
N ASP A 32 -6.96 7.76 3.81
CA ASP A 32 -7.20 6.42 3.31
C ASP A 32 -8.69 6.09 3.30
N ILE A 33 -9.04 5.04 2.56
CA ILE A 33 -10.36 4.45 2.58
C ILE A 33 -10.41 3.31 3.58
N GLN A 34 -11.62 2.91 3.97
CA GLN A 34 -11.82 1.69 4.75
C GLN A 34 -11.25 0.48 3.99
N GLY A 35 -10.41 -0.31 4.67
CA GLY A 35 -9.87 -1.54 4.11
C GLY A 35 -10.98 -2.55 3.76
N VAL A 36 -10.87 -3.16 2.58
CA VAL A 36 -11.78 -4.21 2.08
C VAL A 36 -11.18 -5.58 2.38
N PRO A 37 -11.94 -6.56 2.92
CA PRO A 37 -11.44 -7.91 3.12
C PRO A 37 -10.99 -8.55 1.80
N MET A 38 -9.85 -9.25 1.80
CA MET A 38 -9.28 -9.85 0.58
C MET A 38 -10.30 -10.73 -0.17
N LYS A 39 -11.05 -11.56 0.56
CA LYS A 39 -12.11 -12.40 -0.01
C LYS A 39 -13.17 -11.60 -0.78
N ASP A 40 -13.53 -10.42 -0.27
CA ASP A 40 -14.60 -9.60 -0.83
C ASP A 40 -14.07 -8.84 -2.05
N LEU A 41 -12.79 -8.43 -2.02
CA LEU A 41 -12.10 -7.87 -3.18
C LEU A 41 -12.01 -8.89 -4.33
N LEU A 42 -11.58 -10.12 -4.04
CA LEU A 42 -11.46 -11.18 -5.06
C LEU A 42 -12.82 -11.63 -5.61
N ALA A 43 -13.90 -11.51 -4.83
CA ALA A 43 -15.26 -11.77 -5.32
C ALA A 43 -15.70 -10.78 -6.43
N LEU A 44 -15.02 -9.63 -6.56
CA LEU A 44 -15.25 -8.66 -7.63
C LEU A 44 -14.36 -8.89 -8.86
N ALA A 45 -13.38 -9.78 -8.77
CA ALA A 45 -12.44 -10.03 -9.85
C ALA A 45 -13.07 -10.82 -10.99
N ASP A 46 -12.59 -10.59 -12.22
CA ASP A 46 -12.92 -11.42 -13.35
C ASP A 46 -12.24 -12.80 -13.27
N VAL A 47 -12.64 -13.71 -14.18
CA VAL A 47 -12.14 -15.09 -14.19
C VAL A 47 -10.62 -15.15 -14.38
N GLU A 48 -10.05 -14.28 -15.21
CA GLU A 48 -8.62 -14.25 -15.50
C GLU A 48 -7.82 -13.81 -14.26
N SER A 49 -8.27 -12.75 -13.58
CA SER A 49 -7.64 -12.24 -12.36
C SER A 49 -7.75 -13.23 -11.20
N CYS A 50 -8.88 -13.93 -11.07
CA CYS A 50 -9.02 -15.03 -10.09
C CYS A 50 -8.00 -16.14 -10.34
N GLN A 51 -7.82 -16.57 -11.60
CA GLN A 51 -6.84 -17.60 -11.94
C GLN A 51 -5.40 -17.18 -11.63
N LEU A 52 -5.05 -15.91 -11.87
CA LEU A 52 -3.75 -15.35 -11.50
C LEU A 52 -3.51 -15.43 -9.98
N TRP A 53 -4.55 -15.18 -9.18
CA TRP A 53 -4.47 -15.29 -7.72
C TRP A 53 -4.32 -16.74 -7.26
N ASP A 54 -5.09 -17.66 -7.83
CA ASP A 54 -5.05 -19.09 -7.49
C ASP A 54 -3.71 -19.76 -7.83
N GLN A 55 -3.03 -19.28 -8.87
CA GLN A 55 -1.74 -19.79 -9.31
C GLN A 55 -0.55 -18.95 -8.82
N LEU A 56 -0.79 -17.97 -7.95
CA LEU A 56 0.22 -17.06 -7.46
C LEU A 56 1.37 -17.82 -6.78
N THR A 57 2.58 -17.58 -7.27
CA THR A 57 3.81 -18.02 -6.61
C THR A 57 4.50 -16.82 -5.97
N LEU A 58 4.78 -16.91 -4.67
CA LEU A 58 5.46 -15.83 -3.94
C LEU A 58 6.96 -15.85 -4.25
N GLY A 59 7.39 -14.93 -5.10
CA GLY A 59 8.77 -14.75 -5.51
C GLY A 59 9.02 -13.35 -6.06
N TYR A 60 10.26 -13.06 -6.45
CA TYR A 60 10.59 -11.79 -7.08
C TYR A 60 9.98 -11.71 -8.48
N THR A 61 9.41 -10.54 -8.80
CA THR A 61 9.04 -10.13 -10.16
C THR A 61 10.09 -9.17 -10.72
N GLU A 62 9.81 -8.53 -11.85
CA GLU A 62 10.69 -7.54 -12.47
C GLU A 62 10.83 -6.28 -11.61
N THR A 63 12.02 -5.66 -11.61
CA THR A 63 12.32 -4.43 -10.85
C THR A 63 11.30 -3.29 -11.09
N PRO A 64 10.85 -3.02 -12.33
CA PRO A 64 9.87 -1.97 -12.56
C PRO A 64 8.44 -2.33 -12.12
N GLY A 65 8.18 -3.60 -11.80
CA GLY A 65 6.85 -4.14 -11.50
C GLY A 65 6.36 -5.13 -12.56
N HIS A 66 5.35 -5.93 -12.20
CA HIS A 66 4.79 -6.98 -13.05
C HIS A 66 4.26 -6.41 -14.40
N PRO A 67 4.63 -6.97 -15.57
CA PRO A 67 4.24 -6.41 -16.87
C PRO A 67 2.74 -6.21 -17.06
N LEU A 68 1.91 -7.19 -16.69
CA LEU A 68 0.43 -7.06 -16.77
C LEU A 68 -0.10 -5.90 -15.91
N LEU A 69 0.41 -5.74 -14.68
CA LEU A 69 -0.01 -4.66 -13.79
C LEU A 69 0.36 -3.29 -14.39
N ARG A 70 1.57 -3.15 -14.93
CA ARG A 70 2.02 -1.91 -15.55
C ARG A 70 1.18 -1.54 -16.79
N ALA A 71 0.81 -2.54 -17.60
CA ALA A 71 -0.03 -2.34 -18.77
C ALA A 71 -1.44 -1.87 -18.39
N GLU A 72 -2.06 -2.49 -17.37
CA GLU A 72 -3.39 -2.08 -16.92
C GLU A 72 -3.40 -0.68 -16.29
N ILE A 73 -2.38 -0.33 -15.47
CA ILE A 73 -2.28 1.03 -14.91
C ILE A 73 -2.15 2.08 -16.02
N ALA A 74 -1.38 1.79 -17.08
CA ALA A 74 -1.17 2.73 -18.19
C ALA A 74 -2.42 2.97 -19.06
N ARG A 75 -3.48 2.17 -18.87
CA ARG A 75 -4.76 2.28 -19.60
C ARG A 75 -5.77 3.22 -18.91
N LEU A 76 -5.51 3.62 -17.66
CA LEU A 76 -6.33 4.55 -16.87
C LEU A 76 -6.02 6.02 -17.20
#